data_AF-A0A172U0G3-F1
#
_entry.id   AF-A0A172U0G3-F1
#
_cell.length_a   1.000
_cell.length_b   1.000
_cell.length_c   1.000
_cell.angle_alpha   90.00
_cell.angle_beta   90.00
_cell.angle_gamma   90.00
#
_symmetry.space_group_name_H-M   'P 1'
#
loop_
_entity.id
_entity.type
_entity.pdbx_description
1 polymer ?
#
loop_
_entity_poly.entity_id
_entity_poly.type
_entity_poly.pdbx_seq_one_letter_code
_entity_poly.pdbx_strand_id
1 'polypeptide(L)'
;MHVFSTVLFVNGNPVGYKVFKQENRLVLNPAENPSREILPPAISARNEGGEWLVEGTSDRDLIAQVIEDVTLNEGRLPTALLSAAP
;
A
#
# COMPACT_ATOMS: atom_id res chain seq x y z
N MET A 1 -1.97 -5.26 -11.34
CA MET A 1 -0.65 -5.94 -11.43
C MET A 1 -0.03 -5.99 -10.04
N HIS A 2 0.53 -7.13 -9.60
CA HIS A 2 1.28 -7.19 -8.33
C HIS A 2 2.55 -6.32 -8.47
N VAL A 3 2.83 -5.52 -7.45
CA VAL A 3 3.91 -4.52 -7.48
C VAL A 3 5.04 -4.94 -6.57
N PHE A 4 4.71 -5.10 -5.29
CA PHE A 4 5.62 -5.49 -4.24
C PHE A 4 4.84 -6.10 -3.08
N SER A 5 5.55 -6.63 -2.11
CA SER A 5 4.99 -7.10 -0.85
C SER A 5 5.66 -6.34 0.28
N THR A 6 4.90 -6.01 1.31
CA THR A 6 5.40 -5.32 2.51
C THR A 6 4.83 -5.94 3.76
N VAL A 7 5.42 -5.66 4.93
CA VAL A 7 4.93 -6.10 6.24
C VAL A 7 4.48 -4.87 7.00
N LEU A 8 3.20 -4.84 7.37
CA LEU A 8 2.62 -3.77 8.17
C LEU A 8 2.25 -4.30 9.55
N PHE A 9 2.35 -3.46 10.57
CA PHE A 9 1.99 -3.81 11.93
C PHE A 9 0.55 -3.39 12.22
N VAL A 10 -0.35 -4.37 12.30
CA VAL A 10 -1.77 -4.15 12.62
C VAL A 10 -1.97 -4.49 14.10
N ASN A 11 -2.34 -3.51 14.93
CA ASN A 11 -2.44 -3.69 16.39
C ASN A 11 -1.17 -4.30 17.01
N GLY A 12 0.01 -3.88 16.53
CA GLY A 12 1.31 -4.40 16.98
C GLY A 12 1.69 -5.79 16.42
N ASN A 13 0.86 -6.39 15.56
CA ASN A 13 1.14 -7.70 14.99
C ASN A 13 1.61 -7.58 13.54
N PRO A 14 2.74 -8.21 13.16
CA PRO A 14 3.25 -8.14 11.81
C PRO A 14 2.35 -8.94 10.86
N VAL A 15 1.83 -8.27 9.84
CA VAL A 15 0.99 -8.86 8.80
C VAL A 15 1.64 -8.58 7.46
N GLY A 16 1.85 -9.64 6.66
CA GLY A 16 2.30 -9.48 5.28
C GLY A 16 1.16 -8.96 4.40
N TYR A 17 1.44 -7.95 3.58
CA TYR A 17 0.53 -7.41 2.58
C TYR A 17 1.12 -7.56 1.19
N LYS A 18 0.27 -7.96 0.24
CA LYS A 18 0.57 -7.96 -1.19
C LYS A 18 -0.03 -6.69 -1.79
N VAL A 19 0.82 -5.88 -2.40
CA VAL A 19 0.42 -4.60 -3.00
C VAL A 19 0.18 -4.79 -4.49
N PHE A 20 -1.00 -4.36 -4.94
CA PHE A 20 -1.44 -4.44 -6.33
C PHE A 20 -1.73 -3.04 -6.86
N LYS A 21 -1.15 -2.68 -8.00
CA LYS A 21 -1.50 -1.44 -8.73
C LYS A 21 -2.74 -1.68 -9.56
N GLN A 22 -3.75 -0.83 -9.38
CA GLN A 22 -4.97 -0.74 -10.17
C GLN A 22 -5.17 0.72 -10.61
N GLU A 23 -5.09 0.99 -11.91
CA GLU A 23 -5.34 2.31 -12.52
C GLU A 23 -4.64 3.47 -11.78
N ASN A 24 -5.32 4.10 -10.81
CA ASN A 24 -4.81 5.22 -10.02
C ASN A 24 -4.75 4.94 -8.49
N ARG A 25 -4.81 3.68 -8.07
CA ARG A 25 -4.76 3.26 -6.67
C ARG A 25 -3.86 2.04 -6.46
N LEU A 26 -3.31 1.92 -5.27
CA LEU A 26 -2.62 0.76 -4.76
C LEU A 26 -3.53 0.04 -3.78
N VAL A 27 -3.77 -1.23 -4.01
CA VAL A 27 -4.58 -2.08 -3.14
C VAL A 27 -3.64 -2.99 -2.38
N LEU A 28 -3.65 -2.89 -1.05
CA LEU A 28 -2.87 -3.71 -0.15
C LEU A 28 -3.78 -4.77 0.44
N ASN A 29 -3.64 -6.00 -0.06
CA ASN A 29 -4.38 -7.14 0.45
C ASN A 29 -3.52 -7.90 1.44
N PRO A 30 -4.04 -8.24 2.63
CA PRO A 30 -3.31 -9.09 3.56
C PRO A 30 -3.07 -10.45 2.91
N ALA A 31 -1.85 -10.96 3.06
CA ALA A 31 -1.52 -12.33 2.75
C ALA A 31 -2.26 -13.26 3.72
N GLU A 32 -2.43 -14.53 3.33
CA GLU A 32 -3.05 -15.54 4.17
C GLU A 32 -2.35 -15.58 5.53
N ASN A 33 -3.05 -15.13 6.56
CA ASN A 33 -2.52 -15.03 7.91
C ASN A 33 -2.80 -16.35 8.65
N PRO A 34 -1.78 -17.09 9.10
CA PRO A 34 -2.00 -18.31 9.89
C PRO A 34 -2.62 -17.99 11.27
N SER A 35 -2.43 -16.77 11.78
CA SER A 35 -2.98 -16.32 13.06
C SER A 35 -4.41 -15.79 12.89
N ARG A 36 -5.40 -16.64 13.20
CA ARG A 36 -6.86 -16.35 13.09
C ARG A 36 -7.37 -15.25 14.02
N GLU A 37 -6.59 -14.79 14.99
CA GLU A 37 -7.04 -13.86 16.03
C GLU A 37 -7.11 -12.41 15.56
N ILE A 38 -6.44 -12.08 14.44
CA ILE A 38 -6.39 -10.72 13.91
C ILE A 38 -6.89 -10.78 12.48
N LEU A 39 -7.98 -10.06 12.23
CA LEU A 39 -8.53 -9.84 10.90
C LEU A 39 -7.86 -8.58 10.33
N PRO A 40 -6.79 -8.70 9.52
CA PRO A 40 -6.16 -7.55 8.93
C PRO A 40 -7.14 -6.81 8.00
N PRO A 41 -7.22 -5.48 8.09
CA PRO A 41 -8.08 -4.70 7.20
C PRO A 41 -7.57 -4.79 5.76
N ALA A 42 -8.50 -4.74 4.80
CA ALA A 42 -8.13 -4.48 3.42
C ALA A 42 -7.84 -2.98 3.28
N ILE A 43 -6.63 -2.63 2.85
CA ILE A 43 -6.19 -1.24 2.78
C ILE A 43 -6.05 -0.85 1.31
N SER A 44 -6.39 0.40 0.99
CA SER A 44 -6.14 0.99 -0.32
C SER A 44 -5.45 2.33 -0.15
N ALA A 45 -4.54 2.68 -1.05
CA ALA A 45 -3.87 3.97 -1.09
C ALA A 45 -4.08 4.60 -2.46
N ARG A 46 -4.43 5.88 -2.51
CA ARG A 46 -4.57 6.67 -3.74
C ARG A 46 -3.67 7.88 -3.66
N ASN A 47 -2.98 8.21 -4.75
CA ASN A 47 -2.30 9.49 -4.86
C ASN A 47 -3.28 10.54 -5.40
N GLU A 48 -3.59 11.57 -4.62
CA GLU A 48 -4.30 12.76 -5.12
C GLU A 48 -3.46 14.01 -4.85
N GLY A 49 -3.09 14.71 -5.91
CA GLY A 49 -2.35 15.98 -5.80
C GLY A 49 -0.95 15.88 -5.20
N GLY A 50 -0.34 14.68 -5.19
CA GLY A 50 0.98 14.45 -4.58
C GLY A 50 0.91 13.95 -3.13
N GLU A 51 -0.29 13.82 -2.56
CA GLU A 51 -0.49 13.24 -1.24
C GLU A 51 -1.09 11.82 -1.35
N TRP A 52 -0.63 10.91 -0.49
CA TRP A 52 -1.18 9.56 -0.39
C TRP A 52 -2.35 9.53 0.58
N LEU A 53 -3.54 9.31 0.05
CA LEU A 53 -4.77 9.08 0.80
C LEU A 53 -4.93 7.58 1.04
N VAL A 54 -4.92 7.17 2.31
CA VAL A 54 -5.12 5.77 2.71
C VAL A 54 -6.57 5.55 3.15
N GLU A 55 -7.21 4.53 2.59
CA GLU A 55 -8.58 4.10 2.83
C GLU A 55 -8.60 2.67 3.41
N GLY A 56 -9.64 2.32 4.16
CA GLY A 56 -9.84 0.98 4.74
C GLY A 56 -9.32 0.80 6.17
N THR A 57 -8.67 1.81 6.74
CA THR A 57 -8.29 1.86 8.16
C THR A 57 -8.47 3.27 8.73
N SER A 58 -8.68 3.38 10.04
CA SER A 58 -8.63 4.65 10.80
C SER A 58 -7.42 4.72 11.74
N ASP A 59 -6.60 3.66 11.74
CA ASP A 59 -5.41 3.55 12.58
C ASP A 59 -4.28 4.43 12.01
N ARG A 60 -3.82 5.40 12.79
CA ARG A 60 -2.86 6.41 12.33
C ARG A 60 -1.48 5.82 12.09
N ASP A 61 -1.04 4.90 12.94
CA ASP A 61 0.24 4.22 12.81
C ASP A 61 0.30 3.37 11.53
N LEU A 62 -0.78 2.63 11.26
CA LEU A 62 -0.91 1.84 10.04
C LEU A 62 -0.95 2.72 8.79
N ILE A 63 -1.66 3.85 8.83
CA ILE A 63 -1.68 4.83 7.73
C ILE A 63 -0.28 5.36 7.46
N ALA A 64 0.46 5.76 8.50
CA ALA A 64 1.82 6.27 8.37
C ALA A 64 2.77 5.24 7.74
N GLN A 65 2.70 3.97 8.18
CA GLN A 65 3.48 2.88 7.61
C GLN A 65 3.16 2.67 6.13
N VAL A 66 1.88 2.65 5.75
CA VAL A 66 1.47 2.49 4.35
C VAL A 66 2.00 3.61 3.48
N ILE A 67 1.90 4.87 3.94
CA ILE A 67 2.39 6.04 3.17
C ILE A 67 3.91 5.95 2.98
N GLU A 68 4.66 5.59 4.03
CA GLU A 68 6.12 5.43 3.95
C GLU A 68 6.51 4.35 2.94
N ASP A 69 5.95 3.16 3.06
CA ASP A 69 6.22 2.02 2.16
C ASP A 69 5.87 2.35 0.72
N VAL A 70 4.68 2.93 0.50
CA VAL A 70 4.21 3.29 -0.85
C VAL A 70 5.11 4.37 -1.46
N THR A 71 5.49 5.39 -0.69
CA THR A 71 6.35 6.48 -1.19
C THR A 71 7.75 5.96 -1.55
N LEU A 72 8.34 5.11 -0.71
CA LEU A 72 9.64 4.50 -0.95
C LEU A 72 9.64 3.59 -2.19
N ASN A 73 8.54 2.87 -2.40
CA ASN A 73 8.44 1.92 -3.53
C ASN A 73 7.97 2.59 -4.83
N GLU A 74 7.11 3.62 -4.81
CA GLU A 74 6.79 4.41 -6.02
C GLU A 74 8.00 5.16 -6.54
N GLY A 75 8.89 5.67 -5.68
CA GLY A 75 10.16 6.26 -6.11
C GLY A 75 11.12 5.26 -6.80
N ARG A 76 10.87 3.95 -6.67
CA ARG A 76 11.61 2.87 -7.35
C ARG A 76 10.86 2.21 -8.49
N LEU A 77 9.56 2.48 -8.62
CA LEU A 77 8.81 2.07 -9.80
C LEU A 77 9.32 2.93 -10.96
N PRO A 78 9.62 2.35 -12.14
CA PRO A 78 9.87 3.18 -13.31
C PRO A 78 8.60 3.98 -13.52
N THR A 79 8.63 5.26 -13.15
CA THR A 79 7.66 6.23 -13.59
C THR A 79 7.74 6.13 -15.10
N ALA A 80 6.75 5.49 -15.72
CA ALA A 80 6.54 5.59 -17.14
C ALA A 80 6.22 7.07 -17.38
N LEU A 81 7.27 7.88 -17.48
CA LEU A 81 7.21 9.24 -17.95
C LEU A 81 6.75 9.15 -19.39
N LEU A 82 5.44 9.22 -19.54
CA LEU A 82 4.76 9.88 -20.64
C LEU A 82 5.42 11.26 -20.82
N SER A 83 6.51 11.34 -21.58
CA SER A 83 6.99 12.56 -22.24
C SER A 83 8.20 12.26 -23.11
N ALA A 84 7.95 11.84 -24.34
CA ALA A 84 8.81 12.17 -25.47
C ALA A 84 7.98 12.06 -26.76
N ALA A 85 7.22 13.11 -27.04
CA ALA A 85 6.85 13.54 -28.39
C ALA A 85 7.00 15.08 -28.39
N PRO A 86 7.40 15.74 -29.47
CA PRO A 86 7.50 15.30 -30.87
C PRO A 86 8.93 15.11 -31.40
#